data_AF-A0A1J0KT31-F1
#
_entry.id   AF-A0A1J0KT31-F1
#
_cell.length_a   1.000
_cell.length_b   1.000
_cell.length_c   1.000
_cell.angle_alpha   90.00
_cell.angle_beta   90.00
_cell.angle_gamma   90.00
#
_symmetry.space_group_name_H-M   'P 1'
#
loop_
_entity.id
_entity.type
_entity.pdbx_description
1 polymer ?
#
loop_
_entity_poly.entity_id
_entity_poly.type
_entity_poly.pdbx_seq_one_letter_code
_entity_poly.pdbx_strand_id
1 'polypeptide(L)'
;MKKSKEIDHKDIQDKLWSHDDETNLSNEQYNTLLIEQYRMYVESADRTSFRRIVINLFFLVTNLFIVGIVALAVSNNININNPPSPTLIAIPFFAGIVFCYAWWKIVRFFRHHVQIKNTIVPSIERRLPSKAWLTEEYIAGQKGSFKPIRVLEIYMPFIFVGIYTAFFIFIQVSWLKVS
;
A
#
# COMPACT_ATOMS: atom_id res chain seq x y z
N MET A 1 -15.40 6.90 10.59
CA MET A 1 -14.04 6.38 10.84
C MET A 1 -14.00 5.78 12.23
N LYS A 2 -14.03 4.44 12.34
CA LYS A 2 -13.94 3.74 13.62
C LYS A 2 -12.53 3.98 14.17
N LYS A 3 -12.42 4.70 15.30
CA LYS A 3 -11.17 4.89 16.04
C LYS A 3 -10.58 3.48 16.21
N SER A 4 -9.45 3.17 15.55
CA SER A 4 -8.81 1.88 15.74
C SER A 4 -8.51 1.80 17.23
N LYS A 5 -9.12 0.83 17.92
CA LYS A 5 -8.80 0.50 19.30
C LYS A 5 -7.27 0.44 19.36
N GLU A 6 -6.67 1.40 20.05
CA GLU A 6 -5.21 1.47 20.17
C GLU A 6 -4.81 0.15 20.82
N ILE A 7 -4.15 -0.72 20.05
CA ILE A 7 -3.82 -2.06 20.51
C ILE A 7 -2.78 -1.86 21.60
N ASP A 8 -3.16 -2.13 22.85
CA ASP A 8 -2.27 -1.98 24.00
C ASP A 8 -1.05 -2.89 23.80
N HIS A 9 0.15 -2.33 23.91
CA HIS A 9 1.40 -3.08 23.84
C HIS A 9 1.43 -4.21 24.87
N LYS A 10 0.75 -4.04 26.01
CA LYS A 10 0.62 -5.07 27.03
C LYS A 10 -0.22 -6.26 26.54
N ASP A 11 -1.37 -6.01 25.90
CA ASP A 11 -2.23 -7.05 25.31
C ASP A 11 -1.50 -7.86 24.22
N ILE A 12 -0.63 -7.20 23.44
CA ILE A 12 0.20 -7.89 22.44
C ILE A 12 1.20 -8.81 23.12
N GLN A 13 1.89 -8.35 24.16
CA GLN A 13 2.86 -9.18 24.88
C GLN A 13 2.17 -10.39 25.52
N ASP A 14 1.03 -10.19 26.17
CA ASP A 14 0.28 -11.28 26.82
C ASP A 14 -0.18 -12.34 25.80
N LYS A 15 -0.61 -11.92 24.60
CA LYS A 15 -1.04 -12.84 23.53
C LYS A 15 0.10 -13.48 22.73
N LEU A 16 1.27 -12.85 22.69
CA LEU A 16 2.40 -13.29 21.87
C LEU A 16 3.12 -14.50 22.47
N TRP A 17 3.12 -14.61 23.80
CA TRP A 17 3.92 -15.60 24.51
C TRP A 17 3.03 -16.71 25.10
N SER A 18 3.25 -17.96 24.68
CA SER A 18 2.70 -19.13 25.35
C SER A 18 3.33 -19.26 26.74
N HIS A 19 2.51 -19.47 27.76
CA HIS A 19 2.99 -19.66 29.13
C HIS A 19 3.32 -21.13 29.44
N ASP A 20 3.04 -22.04 28.49
CA ASP A 20 3.10 -23.49 28.68
C ASP A 20 4.44 -24.13 28.26
N ASP A 21 5.28 -23.41 27.50
CA ASP A 21 6.47 -23.99 26.83
C ASP A 21 7.80 -23.75 27.56
N GLU A 22 7.85 -22.81 28.52
CA GLU A 22 9.10 -22.51 29.26
C GLU A 22 9.54 -23.66 30.19
N THR A 23 8.65 -24.61 30.51
CA THR A 23 8.94 -25.70 31.47
C THR A 23 9.58 -26.94 30.86
N ASN A 24 9.56 -27.11 29.53
CA ASN A 24 10.00 -28.36 28.86
C ASN A 24 11.23 -28.19 27.95
N LEU A 25 11.69 -26.96 27.71
CA LEU A 25 12.82 -26.66 26.83
C LEU A 25 14.08 -26.34 27.65
N SER A 26 15.24 -26.81 27.18
CA SER A 26 16.51 -26.28 27.71
C SER A 26 16.68 -24.81 27.33
N ASN A 27 17.44 -24.04 28.11
CA ASN A 27 17.74 -22.63 27.81
C ASN A 27 18.33 -22.43 26.40
N GLU A 28 19.16 -23.37 25.95
CA GLU A 28 19.77 -23.33 24.61
C GLU A 28 18.72 -23.56 23.51
N GLN A 29 17.84 -24.55 23.68
CA GLN A 29 16.76 -24.83 22.76
C GLN A 29 15.77 -23.66 22.67
N TYR A 30 15.38 -23.09 23.80
CA TYR A 30 14.49 -21.93 23.86
C TYR A 30 15.09 -20.74 23.10
N ASN A 31 16.36 -20.40 23.37
CA ASN A 31 17.05 -19.31 22.68
C ASN A 31 17.16 -19.55 21.16
N THR A 32 17.39 -20.79 20.75
CA THR A 32 17.46 -21.20 19.33
C THR A 32 16.10 -21.03 18.64
N LEU A 33 15.02 -21.52 19.25
CA LEU A 33 13.66 -21.35 18.72
C LEU A 33 13.26 -19.87 18.65
N LEU A 34 13.62 -19.09 19.67
CA LEU A 34 13.33 -17.66 19.72
C LEU A 34 14.03 -16.90 18.58
N ILE A 35 15.31 -17.15 18.33
CA ILE A 35 16.05 -16.49 17.24
C ILE A 35 15.56 -16.95 15.86
N GLU A 36 15.22 -18.23 15.70
CA GLU A 36 14.65 -18.75 14.45
C GLU A 36 13.28 -18.13 14.16
N GLN A 37 12.39 -18.07 15.15
CA GLN A 37 11.08 -17.44 15.01
C GLN A 37 11.21 -15.95 14.70
N TYR A 38 12.12 -15.24 15.38
CA TYR A 38 12.43 -13.85 15.08
C TYR A 38 12.88 -13.69 13.63
N ARG A 39 13.87 -14.47 13.18
CA ARG A 39 14.39 -14.43 11.82
C ARG A 39 13.30 -14.67 10.78
N MET A 40 12.53 -15.75 10.93
CA MET A 40 11.43 -16.09 10.00
C MET A 40 10.39 -14.97 9.92
N TYR A 41 10.06 -14.35 11.07
CA TYR A 41 9.04 -13.31 11.12
C TYR A 41 9.54 -11.98 10.55
N VAL A 42 10.80 -11.60 10.80
CA VAL A 42 11.47 -10.44 10.18
C VAL A 42 11.49 -10.59 8.66
N GLU A 43 11.91 -11.75 8.15
CA GLU A 43 11.92 -12.02 6.71
C GLU A 43 10.51 -11.96 6.11
N SER A 44 9.50 -12.48 6.83
CA SER A 44 8.10 -12.35 6.43
C SER A 44 7.62 -10.89 6.39
N ALA A 45 8.05 -10.06 7.35
CA ALA A 45 7.74 -8.64 7.40
C ALA A 45 8.36 -7.87 6.22
N ASP A 46 9.62 -8.17 5.90
CA ASP A 46 10.30 -7.59 4.75
C ASP A 46 9.63 -7.99 3.43
N ARG A 47 9.38 -9.30 3.22
CA ARG A 47 8.65 -9.80 2.03
C ARG A 47 7.27 -9.14 1.87
N THR A 48 6.56 -8.88 2.97
CA THR A 48 5.26 -8.19 2.92
C THR A 48 5.41 -6.72 2.54
N SER A 49 6.45 -6.05 3.05
CA SER A 49 6.79 -4.68 2.68
C SER A 49 7.18 -4.57 1.20
N PHE A 50 7.98 -5.51 0.69
CA PHE A 50 8.33 -5.59 -0.71
C PHE A 50 7.10 -5.80 -1.61
N ARG A 51 6.19 -6.72 -1.24
CA ARG A 51 4.92 -6.94 -1.97
C ARG A 51 4.09 -5.66 -2.09
N ARG A 52 4.05 -4.81 -1.05
CA ARG A 52 3.37 -3.50 -1.11
C ARG A 52 3.96 -2.62 -2.20
N ILE A 53 5.29 -2.53 -2.27
CA ILE A 53 6.01 -1.71 -3.26
C ILE A 53 5.72 -2.21 -4.68
N VAL A 54 5.82 -3.53 -4.91
CA VAL A 54 5.54 -4.14 -6.21
C VAL A 54 4.11 -3.88 -6.68
N ILE A 55 3.14 -4.01 -5.78
CA ILE A 55 1.73 -3.73 -6.11
C ILE A 55 1.51 -2.26 -6.45
N ASN A 56 2.11 -1.35 -5.68
CA ASN A 56 2.06 0.08 -5.99
C ASN A 56 2.62 0.38 -7.38
N LEU A 57 3.77 -0.20 -7.71
CA LEU A 57 4.41 -0.03 -9.00
C LEU A 57 3.55 -0.60 -10.14
N PHE A 58 2.98 -1.79 -9.96
CA PHE A 58 2.08 -2.41 -10.94
C PHE A 58 0.93 -1.47 -11.30
N PHE A 59 0.19 -0.98 -10.30
CA PHE A 59 -0.93 -0.07 -10.55
C PHE A 59 -0.49 1.24 -11.19
N LEU A 60 0.64 1.80 -10.77
CA LEU A 60 1.19 3.02 -11.35
C LEU A 60 1.47 2.83 -12.85
N VAL A 61 2.22 1.80 -13.21
CA VAL A 61 2.60 1.51 -14.61
C VAL A 61 1.36 1.24 -15.45
N THR A 62 0.40 0.45 -14.95
CA THR A 62 -0.86 0.19 -15.67
C THR A 62 -1.65 1.47 -15.92
N ASN A 63 -1.78 2.35 -14.92
CA ASN A 63 -2.50 3.61 -15.10
C ASN A 63 -1.77 4.55 -16.06
N LEU A 64 -0.43 4.64 -16.01
CA LEU A 64 0.33 5.39 -17.01
C LEU A 64 0.09 4.84 -18.43
N PHE A 65 0.07 3.52 -18.59
CA PHE A 65 -0.17 2.89 -19.86
C PHE A 65 -1.57 3.19 -20.41
N ILE A 66 -2.60 3.08 -19.57
CA ILE A 66 -3.99 3.45 -19.93
C ILE A 66 -4.06 4.92 -20.35
N VAL A 67 -3.49 5.82 -19.54
CA VAL A 67 -3.45 7.26 -19.84
C VAL A 67 -2.73 7.52 -21.15
N GLY A 68 -1.60 6.86 -21.42
CA GLY A 68 -0.86 6.97 -22.67
C GLY A 68 -1.68 6.54 -23.89
N ILE A 69 -2.38 5.40 -23.80
CA ILE A 69 -3.28 4.93 -24.87
C ILE A 69 -4.40 5.95 -25.12
N VAL A 70 -5.04 6.44 -24.05
CA VAL A 70 -6.13 7.42 -24.17
C VAL A 70 -5.63 8.72 -24.78
N ALA A 71 -4.47 9.23 -24.35
CA ALA A 71 -3.88 10.44 -24.89
C ALA A 71 -3.56 10.32 -26.40
N LEU A 72 -2.99 9.18 -26.83
CA LEU A 72 -2.74 8.90 -28.25
C LEU A 72 -4.03 8.77 -29.06
N ALA A 73 -5.03 8.08 -28.52
CA ALA A 73 -6.33 7.94 -29.16
C ALA A 73 -7.01 9.31 -29.37
N VAL A 74 -6.95 10.17 -28.35
CA VAL A 74 -7.43 11.56 -28.39
C VAL A 74 -6.64 12.37 -29.42
N SER A 75 -5.32 12.29 -29.43
CA SER A 75 -4.47 13.03 -30.38
C SER A 75 -4.71 12.64 -31.84
N ASN A 76 -4.97 11.37 -32.13
CA ASN A 76 -5.07 10.85 -33.49
C ASN A 76 -6.52 10.83 -34.04
N ASN A 77 -7.53 10.69 -33.17
CA ASN A 77 -8.91 10.43 -33.58
C ASN A 77 -9.94 11.47 -33.13
N ILE A 78 -9.55 12.64 -32.61
CA ILE A 78 -10.51 13.76 -32.52
C ILE A 78 -10.78 14.25 -33.96
N ASN A 79 -11.63 13.51 -34.66
CA ASN A 79 -12.25 13.98 -35.88
C ASN A 79 -13.56 14.66 -35.48
N ILE A 80 -13.43 15.97 -35.28
CA ILE A 80 -14.42 16.97 -34.90
C ILE A 80 -15.81 16.74 -35.55
N ASN A 81 -15.85 16.19 -36.76
CA ASN A 81 -17.07 16.07 -37.55
C ASN A 81 -17.95 14.84 -37.26
N ASN A 82 -17.48 13.85 -36.47
CA ASN A 82 -18.29 12.66 -36.18
C ASN A 82 -18.04 12.16 -34.74
N PRO A 83 -18.84 12.61 -33.75
CA PRO A 83 -18.59 12.29 -32.34
C PRO A 83 -18.82 10.79 -32.06
N PRO A 84 -17.91 10.12 -31.34
CA PRO A 84 -18.19 8.80 -30.81
C PRO A 84 -19.36 8.88 -29.83
N SER A 85 -20.18 7.83 -29.79
CA SER A 85 -21.29 7.72 -28.83
C SER A 85 -20.78 8.05 -27.41
N PRO A 86 -21.49 8.90 -26.64
CA PRO A 86 -21.12 9.23 -25.25
C PRO A 86 -20.88 7.97 -24.40
N THR A 87 -21.59 6.89 -24.70
CA THR A 87 -21.43 5.57 -24.07
C THR A 87 -20.03 4.99 -24.29
N LEU A 88 -19.45 5.16 -25.48
CA LEU A 88 -18.12 4.66 -25.83
C LEU A 88 -17.00 5.35 -25.02
N ILE A 89 -17.22 6.61 -24.61
CA ILE A 89 -16.28 7.39 -23.80
C ILE A 89 -16.52 7.17 -22.30
N ALA A 90 -17.78 7.00 -21.90
CA ALA A 90 -18.14 6.79 -20.50
C ALA A 90 -17.59 5.46 -19.94
N ILE A 91 -17.66 4.37 -20.72
CA ILE A 91 -17.20 3.04 -20.29
C ILE A 91 -15.72 3.04 -19.82
N PRO A 92 -14.73 3.48 -20.63
CA PRO A 92 -13.33 3.49 -20.20
C PRO A 92 -13.07 4.45 -19.04
N PHE A 93 -13.82 5.56 -18.94
CA PHE A 93 -13.73 6.48 -17.81
C PHE A 93 -14.15 5.81 -16.50
N PHE A 94 -15.33 5.17 -16.47
CA PHE A 94 -15.80 4.45 -15.28
C PHE A 94 -14.89 3.26 -14.94
N ALA A 95 -14.40 2.54 -15.95
CA ALA A 95 -13.42 1.47 -15.74
C ALA A 95 -12.14 1.99 -15.07
N GLY A 96 -11.62 3.14 -15.50
CA GLY A 96 -10.45 3.80 -14.89
C GLY A 96 -10.68 4.20 -13.43
N ILE A 97 -11.86 4.73 -13.10
CA ILE A 97 -12.25 5.05 -11.71
C ILE A 97 -12.31 3.79 -10.85
N VAL A 98 -12.99 2.74 -11.32
CA VAL A 98 -13.10 1.46 -10.61
C VAL A 98 -11.71 0.87 -10.37
N PHE A 99 -10.82 0.97 -11.36
CA PHE A 99 -9.44 0.52 -11.25
C PHE A 99 -8.64 1.30 -10.20
N CYS A 100 -8.79 2.63 -10.16
CA CYS A 100 -8.20 3.47 -9.11
C CYS A 100 -8.76 3.17 -7.71
N TYR A 101 -10.06 2.88 -7.61
CA TYR A 101 -10.66 2.46 -6.34
C TYR A 101 -10.10 1.11 -5.87
N ALA A 102 -9.96 0.14 -6.78
CA ALA A 102 -9.33 -1.15 -6.49
C ALA A 102 -7.89 -0.96 -6.01
N TRP A 103 -7.11 -0.11 -6.69
CA TRP A 103 -5.75 0.26 -6.28
C TRP A 103 -5.74 0.78 -4.83
N TRP A 104 -6.57 1.78 -4.52
CA TRP A 104 -6.65 2.35 -3.17
C TRP A 104 -6.97 1.30 -2.10
N LYS A 105 -7.94 0.41 -2.38
CA LYS A 105 -8.33 -0.68 -1.46
C LYS A 105 -7.19 -1.65 -1.19
N ILE A 106 -6.48 -2.07 -2.23
CA ILE A 106 -5.39 -3.04 -2.10
C ILE A 106 -4.20 -2.43 -1.35
N VAL A 107 -3.81 -1.19 -1.66
CA VAL A 107 -2.72 -0.50 -0.94
C VAL A 107 -3.05 -0.37 0.53
N ARG A 108 -4.30 -0.02 0.86
CA ARG A 108 -4.76 0.06 2.25
C ARG A 108 -4.66 -1.29 2.96
N PHE A 109 -5.03 -2.38 2.29
CA PHE A 109 -4.93 -3.73 2.85
C PHE A 109 -3.47 -4.09 3.19
N PHE A 110 -2.55 -3.94 2.22
CA PHE A 110 -1.14 -4.27 2.46
C PHE A 110 -0.50 -3.38 3.52
N ARG A 111 -0.87 -2.09 3.57
CA ARG A 111 -0.42 -1.20 4.64
C ARG A 111 -0.86 -1.67 6.01
N HIS A 112 -2.12 -2.08 6.15
CA HIS A 112 -2.61 -2.58 7.41
C HIS A 112 -1.85 -3.85 7.84
N HIS A 113 -1.58 -4.76 6.90
CA HIS A 113 -0.82 -5.96 7.18
C HIS A 113 0.64 -5.67 7.58
N VAL A 114 1.31 -4.75 6.88
CA VAL A 114 2.68 -4.32 7.25
C VAL A 114 2.69 -3.66 8.63
N GLN A 115 1.69 -2.82 8.95
CA GLN A 115 1.58 -2.21 10.27
C GLN A 115 1.48 -3.24 11.39
N ILE A 116 0.68 -4.29 11.21
CA ILE A 116 0.55 -5.37 12.20
C ILE A 116 1.91 -6.05 12.42
N LYS A 117 2.61 -6.42 11.34
CA LYS A 117 3.93 -7.09 11.43
C LYS A 117 4.97 -6.20 12.10
N ASN A 118 4.95 -4.89 11.80
CA ASN A 118 5.85 -3.91 12.40
C ASN A 118 5.60 -3.71 13.90
N THR A 119 4.44 -4.09 14.44
CA THR A 119 4.20 -4.08 15.90
C THR A 119 4.65 -5.38 16.59
N ILE A 120 4.62 -6.51 15.86
CA ILE A 120 4.97 -7.83 16.39
C ILE A 120 6.49 -8.05 16.40
N VAL A 121 7.21 -7.66 15.34
CA VAL A 121 8.69 -7.82 15.27
C VAL A 121 9.41 -7.23 16.49
N PRO A 122 9.17 -5.96 16.88
CA PRO A 122 9.82 -5.38 18.06
C PRO A 122 9.39 -6.06 19.36
N SER A 123 8.18 -6.64 19.38
CA SER A 123 7.67 -7.35 20.54
C SER A 123 8.42 -8.65 20.80
N ILE A 124 8.80 -9.38 19.74
CA ILE A 124 9.68 -10.56 19.81
C ILE A 124 11.11 -10.12 20.17
N GLU A 125 11.60 -9.06 19.55
CA GLU A 125 12.97 -8.55 19.75
C GLU A 125 13.27 -8.16 21.20
N ARG A 126 12.26 -7.77 21.99
CA ARG A 126 12.46 -7.41 23.41
C ARG A 126 13.06 -8.54 24.27
N ARG A 127 12.89 -9.81 23.88
CA ARG A 127 13.49 -10.97 24.56
C ARG A 127 14.88 -11.33 24.04
N LEU A 128 15.34 -10.71 22.94
CA LEU A 128 16.67 -10.91 22.38
C LEU A 128 17.72 -10.04 23.09
N PRO A 129 19.00 -10.46 23.11
CA PRO A 129 20.07 -9.71 23.76
C PRO A 129 20.37 -8.37 23.07
N SER A 130 20.15 -8.29 21.76
CA SER A 130 20.30 -7.06 20.97
C SER A 130 18.95 -6.61 20.42
N LYS A 131 18.76 -5.28 20.36
CA LYS A 131 17.51 -4.61 19.95
C LYS A 131 17.73 -3.73 18.72
N ALA A 132 18.29 -4.31 17.67
CA ALA A 132 18.68 -3.60 16.46
C ALA A 132 17.49 -2.90 15.78
N TRP A 133 16.36 -3.58 15.62
CA TRP A 133 15.14 -3.05 14.99
C TRP A 133 14.53 -1.92 15.80
N LEU A 134 14.35 -2.10 17.11
CA LEU A 134 13.88 -1.03 18.01
C LEU A 134 14.80 0.20 17.98
N THR A 135 16.12 -0.03 17.94
CA THR A 135 17.10 1.05 17.85
C THR A 135 17.00 1.78 16.51
N GLU A 136 16.85 1.06 15.41
CA GLU A 136 16.61 1.64 14.08
C GLU A 136 15.35 2.49 14.05
N GLU A 137 14.23 1.98 14.58
CA GLU A 137 12.96 2.70 14.65
C GLU A 137 13.07 3.98 15.49
N TYR A 138 13.76 3.92 16.63
CA TYR A 138 14.04 5.06 17.47
C TYR A 138 14.87 6.13 16.74
N ILE A 139 15.94 5.73 16.04
CA ILE A 139 16.79 6.63 15.25
C ILE A 139 15.99 7.25 14.09
N ALA A 140 15.18 6.44 13.39
CA ALA A 140 14.33 6.90 12.30
C ALA A 140 13.26 7.90 12.77
N GLY A 141 12.76 7.75 14.00
CA GLY A 141 11.87 8.71 14.64
C GLY A 141 12.52 10.08 14.85
N GLN A 142 13.79 10.10 15.29
CA GLN A 142 14.53 11.34 15.55
C GLN A 142 15.02 12.05 14.29
N LYS A 143 15.48 11.30 13.28
CA LYS A 143 16.01 11.87 12.03
C LYS A 143 14.93 12.34 11.05
N GLY A 144 13.66 12.24 11.44
CA GLY A 144 12.53 12.48 10.55
C GLY A 144 12.07 11.18 9.91
N SER A 145 10.87 10.75 10.30
CA SER A 145 10.26 9.54 9.76
C SER A 145 10.06 9.64 8.25
N PHE A 146 10.19 8.52 7.52
CA PHE A 146 9.85 8.33 6.09
C PHE A 146 8.37 8.60 5.73
N LYS A 147 7.65 9.38 6.52
CA LYS A 147 6.27 9.84 6.32
C LYS A 147 5.99 10.41 4.92
N PRO A 148 6.87 11.18 4.23
CA PRO A 148 6.51 11.77 2.94
C PRO A 148 6.22 10.73 1.85
N ILE A 149 6.96 9.61 1.82
CA ILE A 149 6.73 8.53 0.84
C ILE A 149 5.34 7.89 1.05
N ARG A 150 4.95 7.72 2.32
CA ARG A 150 3.68 7.10 2.73
C ARG A 150 2.45 7.92 2.34
N VAL A 151 2.59 9.25 2.28
CA VAL A 151 1.55 10.18 1.82
C VAL A 151 1.37 9.95 0.32
N LEU A 152 2.45 10.02 -0.45
CA LEU A 152 2.41 9.89 -1.91
C LEU A 152 1.70 8.60 -2.35
N GLU A 153 2.02 7.45 -1.76
CA GLU A 153 1.36 6.16 -2.06
C GLU A 153 -0.19 6.18 -1.90
N ILE A 154 -0.75 6.98 -0.98
CA ILE A 154 -2.21 7.05 -0.77
C ILE A 154 -2.87 7.97 -1.80
N TYR A 155 -2.19 9.05 -2.19
CA TYR A 155 -2.78 10.07 -3.06
C TYR A 155 -2.70 9.72 -4.54
N MET A 156 -1.80 8.84 -4.96
CA MET A 156 -1.63 8.45 -6.37
C MET A 156 -2.93 8.01 -7.07
N PRO A 157 -3.78 7.12 -6.49
CA PRO A 157 -5.05 6.76 -7.12
C PRO A 157 -5.96 7.98 -7.38
N PHE A 158 -5.99 8.95 -6.47
CA PHE A 158 -6.82 10.15 -6.60
C PHE A 158 -6.28 11.11 -7.66
N ILE A 159 -4.96 11.19 -7.82
CA ILE A 159 -4.32 11.94 -8.91
C ILE A 159 -4.78 11.37 -10.26
N PHE A 160 -4.78 10.03 -10.42
CA PHE A 160 -5.25 9.41 -11.65
C PHE A 160 -6.75 9.56 -11.88
N VAL A 161 -7.58 9.53 -10.84
CA VAL A 161 -9.01 9.91 -10.97
C VAL A 161 -9.14 11.34 -11.50
N GLY A 162 -8.33 12.28 -10.99
CA GLY A 162 -8.28 13.65 -11.50
C GLY A 162 -7.89 13.72 -12.98
N ILE A 163 -6.87 12.96 -13.39
CA ILE A 163 -6.43 12.87 -14.79
C ILE A 163 -7.53 12.30 -15.69
N TYR A 164 -8.17 11.19 -15.31
CA TYR A 164 -9.28 10.61 -16.07
C TYR A 164 -10.47 11.58 -16.18
N THR A 165 -10.76 12.32 -15.10
CA THR A 165 -11.81 13.34 -15.09
C THR A 165 -11.46 14.50 -16.01
N ALA A 166 -10.21 14.96 -16.01
CA ALA A 166 -9.73 16.00 -16.90
C ALA A 166 -9.83 15.58 -18.38
N PHE A 167 -9.43 14.35 -18.73
CA PHE A 167 -9.61 13.83 -20.09
C PHE A 167 -11.08 13.77 -20.49
N PHE A 168 -11.94 13.27 -19.61
CA PHE A 168 -13.37 13.20 -19.88
C PHE A 168 -13.96 14.60 -20.16
N ILE A 169 -13.67 15.59 -19.31
CA ILE A 169 -14.13 16.98 -19.49
C ILE A 169 -13.53 17.59 -20.76
N PHE A 170 -12.23 17.42 -21.01
CA PHE A 170 -11.56 17.95 -22.19
C PHE A 170 -12.20 17.47 -23.48
N ILE A 171 -12.51 16.17 -23.55
CA ILE A 171 -13.22 15.56 -24.66
C ILE A 171 -14.59 16.25 -24.79
N GLN A 172 -15.44 16.26 -23.74
CA GLN A 172 -16.77 16.87 -23.79
C GLN A 172 -16.76 18.34 -24.24
N VAL A 173 -15.85 19.18 -23.69
CA VAL A 173 -15.72 20.60 -24.06
C VAL A 173 -15.26 20.78 -25.51
N SER A 174 -14.32 19.94 -25.97
CA SER A 174 -13.83 20.02 -27.35
C SER A 174 -14.94 19.72 -28.36
N TRP A 175 -15.87 18.81 -28.05
CA TRP A 175 -17.02 18.53 -28.90
C TRP A 175 -18.14 19.58 -28.80
N LEU A 176 -18.38 20.17 -27.62
CA LEU A 176 -19.37 21.25 -27.47
C LEU A 176 -19.00 22.51 -28.27
N LYS A 177 -17.70 22.80 -28.45
CA LYS A 177 -17.25 23.94 -29.27
C LYS A 177 -17.49 23.75 -30.78
N VAL A 178 -17.87 22.55 -31.19
CA VAL A 178 -17.91 22.13 -32.58
C VAL A 178 -19.34 22.00 -33.11
N SER A 179 -20.31 21.68 -32.24
CA SER A 179 -21.75 21.69 -32.58
C SER A 179 -22.35 23.08 -32.54
#